data_AF-A0AAE9TIK2-F1
#
_entry.id   AF-A0AAE9TIK2-F1
#
_cell.length_a   1.000
_cell.length_b   1.000
_cell.length_c   1.000
_cell.angle_alpha   90.00
_cell.angle_beta   90.00
_cell.angle_gamma   90.00
#
_symmetry.space_group_name_H-M   'P 1'
#
loop_
_entity.id
_entity.type
_entity.pdbx_description
1 polymer ?
#
loop_
_entity_poly.entity_id
_entity_poly.type
_entity_poly.pdbx_seq_one_letter_code
_entity_poly.pdbx_strand_id
1 'polypeptide(L)'
;MKTKIGNVLMNYEYYNGEDLYSDGDIENEILEMVKKDFDVHEILSKDDRWPVLYHLSPYRFNLLDWYPFKEGSAVLEIGAGCGGVTGIICEKNEKVVAVELSKKRAEINAYRNRDKKIWKLWLGI
;
A
#
# COMPACT_ATOMS: atom_id res chain seq x y z
N MET A 1 -18.04 -6.13 -3.30
CA MET A 1 -17.80 -6.63 -1.92
C MET A 1 -16.91 -5.62 -1.19
N LYS A 2 -17.06 -5.46 0.15
CA LYS A 2 -16.18 -4.57 0.95
C LYS A 2 -15.64 -5.34 2.16
N THR A 3 -14.35 -5.20 2.46
CA THR A 3 -13.72 -5.81 3.66
C THR A 3 -12.85 -4.78 4.37
N LYS A 4 -12.51 -5.04 5.64
CA LYS A 4 -11.66 -4.15 6.44
C LYS A 4 -10.36 -4.86 6.83
N ILE A 5 -9.22 -4.20 6.65
CA ILE A 5 -7.89 -4.63 7.11
C ILE A 5 -7.34 -3.52 8.00
N GLY A 6 -7.31 -3.72 9.31
CA GLY A 6 -7.05 -2.65 10.28
C GLY A 6 -8.03 -1.48 10.12
N ASN A 7 -7.51 -0.30 9.81
CA ASN A 7 -8.26 0.92 9.51
C ASN A 7 -8.62 1.08 8.03
N VAL A 8 -8.10 0.24 7.14
CA VAL A 8 -8.27 0.35 5.68
C VAL A 8 -9.56 -0.33 5.23
N LEU A 9 -10.41 0.40 4.53
CA LEU A 9 -11.61 -0.15 3.87
C LEU A 9 -11.27 -0.56 2.43
N MET A 10 -11.25 -1.86 2.17
CA MET A 10 -11.06 -2.44 0.85
C MET A 10 -12.39 -2.47 0.08
N ASN A 11 -12.41 -1.96 -1.15
CA ASN A 11 -13.57 -2.03 -2.03
C ASN A 11 -13.26 -2.77 -3.33
N TYR A 12 -13.94 -3.89 -3.54
CA TYR A 12 -13.77 -4.80 -4.68
C TYR A 12 -14.86 -4.63 -5.74
N GLU A 13 -15.60 -3.52 -5.70
CA GLU A 13 -16.75 -3.28 -6.59
C GLU A 13 -16.40 -3.29 -8.08
N TYR A 14 -15.19 -2.86 -8.43
CA TYR A 14 -14.71 -2.79 -9.82
C TYR A 14 -13.61 -3.82 -10.14
N TYR A 15 -13.35 -4.76 -9.23
CA TYR A 15 -12.35 -5.79 -9.45
C TYR A 15 -12.93 -6.92 -10.31
N ASN A 16 -12.34 -7.14 -11.49
CA ASN A 16 -12.80 -8.13 -12.48
C ASN A 16 -12.37 -9.58 -12.16
N GLY A 17 -11.55 -9.79 -11.13
CA GLY A 17 -11.06 -11.11 -10.74
C GLY A 17 -9.62 -11.41 -11.18
N GLU A 18 -9.03 -10.57 -12.04
CA GLU A 18 -7.71 -10.82 -12.65
C GLU A 18 -6.67 -9.78 -12.24
N ASP A 19 -5.51 -10.25 -11.78
CA ASP A 19 -4.34 -9.43 -11.51
C ASP A 19 -3.50 -9.32 -12.78
N LEU A 20 -3.63 -8.20 -13.51
CA LEU A 20 -2.94 -7.97 -14.79
C LEU A 20 -1.47 -7.55 -14.66
N TYR A 21 -1.01 -7.23 -13.44
CA TYR A 21 0.35 -6.76 -13.18
C TYR A 21 0.89 -7.35 -11.87
N SER A 22 2.07 -7.99 -11.93
CA SER A 22 2.71 -8.65 -10.79
C SER A 22 4.22 -8.80 -11.02
N ASP A 23 4.99 -8.76 -9.94
CA ASP A 23 6.42 -9.16 -9.92
C ASP A 23 6.62 -10.67 -9.65
N GLY A 24 5.54 -11.45 -9.75
CA GLY A 24 5.57 -12.91 -9.59
C GLY A 24 5.34 -13.36 -8.15
N ASP A 25 5.81 -14.57 -7.85
CA ASP A 25 5.50 -15.25 -6.58
C ASP A 25 6.04 -14.54 -5.34
N ILE A 26 7.04 -13.66 -5.51
CA ILE A 26 7.63 -12.87 -4.43
C ILE A 26 6.60 -11.97 -3.73
N GLU A 27 5.54 -11.54 -4.43
CA GLU A 27 4.46 -10.75 -3.83
C GLU A 27 3.64 -11.58 -2.81
N ASN A 28 3.57 -12.90 -2.97
CA ASN A 28 2.96 -13.77 -1.96
C ASN A 28 3.80 -13.76 -0.67
N GLU A 29 5.13 -13.83 -0.79
CA GLU A 29 6.03 -13.76 0.36
C GLU A 29 5.94 -12.39 1.05
N ILE A 30 5.94 -11.30 0.26
CA ILE A 30 5.79 -9.94 0.78
C ILE A 30 4.46 -9.78 1.53
N LEU A 31 3.36 -10.34 0.99
CA LEU A 31 2.06 -10.32 1.66
C LEU A 31 2.12 -11.02 3.03
N GLU A 32 2.79 -12.17 3.13
CA GLU A 32 2.95 -12.88 4.39
C GLU A 32 3.89 -12.14 5.37
N MET A 33 4.89 -11.42 4.87
CA MET A 33 5.74 -10.55 5.69
C MET A 33 4.91 -9.42 6.33
N VAL A 34 4.08 -8.72 5.54
CA VAL A 34 3.31 -7.57 6.05
C VAL A 34 2.13 -7.97 6.92
N LYS A 35 1.60 -9.19 6.79
CA LYS A 35 0.51 -9.71 7.65
C LYS A 35 0.95 -10.00 9.08
N LYS A 36 2.22 -10.35 9.28
CA LYS A 36 2.81 -10.60 10.61
C LYS A 36 3.07 -9.27 11.34
N ASP A 37 3.73 -9.34 12.49
CA ASP A 37 4.27 -8.14 13.09
C ASP A 37 5.32 -7.55 12.13
N PHE A 38 4.97 -6.38 11.57
CA PHE A 38 5.65 -5.83 10.40
C PHE A 38 6.62 -4.74 10.85
N ASP A 39 7.91 -5.09 10.93
CA ASP A 39 9.00 -4.14 11.06
C ASP A 39 9.80 -4.15 9.74
N VAL A 40 9.69 -3.05 8.99
CA VAL A 40 10.39 -2.89 7.71
C VAL A 40 11.92 -2.91 7.88
N HIS A 41 12.43 -2.37 8.98
CA HIS A 41 13.87 -2.35 9.23
C HIS A 41 14.39 -3.75 9.57
N GLU A 42 13.63 -4.53 10.34
CA GLU A 42 13.98 -5.92 10.60
C GLU A 42 13.97 -6.75 9.32
N ILE A 43 12.91 -6.63 8.49
CA ILE A 43 12.80 -7.37 7.22
C ILE A 43 13.99 -7.04 6.31
N LEU A 44 14.26 -5.75 6.07
CA LEU A 44 15.32 -5.32 5.15
C LEU A 44 16.74 -5.57 5.70
N SER A 45 16.88 -5.86 6.99
CA SER A 45 18.17 -6.32 7.55
C SER A 45 18.47 -7.79 7.28
N LYS A 46 17.45 -8.59 6.98
CA LYS A 46 17.53 -10.05 6.80
C LYS A 46 17.29 -10.49 5.35
N ASP A 47 16.66 -9.65 4.53
CA ASP A 47 16.27 -9.95 3.16
C ASP A 47 16.75 -8.85 2.21
N ASP A 48 17.70 -9.21 1.33
CA ASP A 48 18.34 -8.31 0.36
C ASP A 48 17.79 -8.48 -1.07
N ARG A 49 16.75 -9.31 -1.25
CA ARG A 49 16.16 -9.55 -2.57
C ARG A 49 15.57 -8.26 -3.11
N TRP A 50 15.92 -7.94 -4.36
CA TRP A 50 15.52 -6.69 -5.01
C TRP A 50 14.02 -6.38 -4.92
N PRO A 51 13.07 -7.32 -5.18
CA PRO A 51 11.65 -6.99 -5.09
C PRO A 51 11.19 -6.63 -3.68
N VAL A 52 11.77 -7.24 -2.64
CA VAL A 52 11.46 -6.93 -1.23
C VAL A 52 11.90 -5.50 -0.92
N LEU A 53 13.13 -5.14 -1.27
CA LEU A 53 13.64 -3.77 -1.15
C LEU A 53 12.78 -2.78 -1.95
N TYR A 54 12.49 -3.11 -3.20
CA TYR A 54 11.75 -2.25 -4.13
C TYR A 54 10.36 -1.87 -3.61
N HIS A 55 9.63 -2.85 -3.04
CA HIS A 55 8.25 -2.68 -2.54
C HIS A 55 8.19 -2.11 -1.13
N LEU A 56 9.06 -2.57 -0.22
CA LEU A 56 8.94 -2.26 1.20
C LEU A 56 9.78 -1.07 1.66
N SER A 57 10.82 -0.68 0.92
CA SER A 57 11.75 0.37 1.37
C SER A 57 11.02 1.66 1.81
N PRO A 58 11.32 2.18 3.02
CA PRO A 58 10.75 3.44 3.48
C PRO A 58 11.31 4.65 2.72
N TYR A 59 12.44 4.51 2.02
CA TYR A 59 13.05 5.59 1.25
C TYR A 59 12.16 6.11 0.11
N ARG A 60 11.14 5.34 -0.29
CA ARG A 60 10.10 5.81 -1.21
C ARG A 60 9.38 7.05 -0.70
N PHE A 61 9.30 7.24 0.62
CA PHE A 61 8.64 8.40 1.21
C PHE A 61 9.31 9.71 0.80
N ASN A 62 10.62 9.69 0.52
CA ASN A 62 11.39 10.86 0.06
C ASN A 62 10.82 11.48 -1.23
N LEU A 63 10.02 10.75 -2.02
CA LEU A 63 9.37 11.30 -3.21
C LEU A 63 8.34 12.39 -2.87
N LEU A 64 7.64 12.27 -1.74
CA LEU A 64 6.53 13.14 -1.37
C LEU A 64 6.71 13.79 0.00
N ASP A 65 7.72 13.39 0.79
CA ASP A 65 7.94 13.95 2.11
C ASP A 65 8.26 15.46 2.06
N TRP A 66 8.94 15.92 1.03
CA TRP A 66 9.21 17.35 0.83
C TRP A 66 7.98 18.14 0.36
N TYR A 67 6.94 17.46 -0.16
CA TYR A 67 5.81 18.15 -0.80
C TYR A 67 4.90 18.81 0.25
N PRO A 68 4.62 20.11 0.13
CA PRO A 68 3.83 20.84 1.11
C PRO A 68 2.33 20.61 0.86
N PHE A 69 1.83 19.45 1.26
CA PHE A 69 0.39 19.18 1.23
C PHE A 69 -0.37 20.25 2.02
N LYS A 70 -1.53 20.66 1.49
CA LYS A 70 -2.41 21.59 2.19
C LYS A 70 -2.98 20.90 3.41
N GLU A 71 -2.98 21.56 4.57
CA GLU A 71 -3.63 21.01 5.75
C GLU A 71 -5.11 20.67 5.49
N GLY A 72 -5.53 19.48 5.92
CA GLY A 72 -6.88 18.97 5.68
C GLY A 72 -7.15 18.51 4.23
N SER A 73 -6.14 18.38 3.37
CA SER A 73 -6.40 17.92 1.99
C SER A 73 -6.82 16.46 1.91
N ALA A 74 -7.58 16.18 0.85
CA ALA A 74 -7.91 14.85 0.40
C ALA A 74 -7.09 14.50 -0.85
N VAL A 75 -6.54 13.29 -0.90
CA VAL A 75 -5.70 12.80 -2.00
C VAL A 75 -6.29 11.54 -2.62
N LEU A 76 -6.28 11.49 -3.95
CA LEU A 76 -6.52 10.28 -4.74
C LEU A 76 -5.16 9.79 -5.28
N GLU A 77 -4.75 8.60 -4.87
CA GLU A 77 -3.57 7.90 -5.39
C GLU A 77 -4.03 6.86 -6.42
N ILE A 78 -3.57 6.97 -7.67
CA ILE A 78 -3.87 6.03 -8.74
C ILE A 78 -2.62 5.20 -9.02
N GLY A 79 -2.74 3.87 -8.95
CA GLY A 79 -1.61 2.95 -9.06
C GLY A 79 -0.82 2.86 -7.75
N ALA A 80 -1.53 2.63 -6.64
CA ALA A 80 -0.95 2.65 -5.30
C ALA A 80 0.02 1.48 -5.02
N GLY A 81 -0.02 0.43 -5.84
CA GLY A 81 0.84 -0.75 -5.72
C GLY A 81 0.83 -1.33 -4.31
N CYS A 82 2.00 -1.77 -3.84
CA CYS A 82 2.23 -2.29 -2.48
C CYS A 82 2.26 -1.20 -1.38
N GLY A 83 1.80 0.02 -1.68
CA GLY A 83 1.73 1.11 -0.72
C GLY A 83 3.06 1.79 -0.44
N GLY A 84 3.97 1.82 -1.43
CA GLY A 84 5.31 2.39 -1.33
C GLY A 84 5.32 3.86 -0.88
N VAL A 85 4.34 4.64 -1.33
CA VAL A 85 4.18 6.06 -0.96
C VAL A 85 2.85 6.36 -0.27
N THR A 86 1.88 5.44 -0.29
CA THR A 86 0.58 5.60 0.39
C THR A 86 0.74 6.00 1.86
N GLY A 87 1.73 5.42 2.55
CA GLY A 87 2.01 5.72 3.95
C GLY A 87 2.30 7.21 4.21
N ILE A 88 3.21 7.82 3.43
CA ILE A 88 3.54 9.25 3.59
C ILE A 88 2.38 10.16 3.18
N ILE A 89 1.59 9.76 2.19
CA ILE A 89 0.37 10.49 1.81
C ILE A 89 -0.60 10.49 3.00
N CYS A 90 -0.78 9.36 3.68
CA CYS A 90 -1.66 9.25 4.84
C CYS A 90 -1.18 10.03 6.06
N GLU A 91 0.14 10.20 6.23
CA GLU A 91 0.70 11.00 7.33
C GLU A 91 0.45 12.50 7.12
N LYS A 92 0.40 12.96 5.87
CA LYS A 92 0.32 14.39 5.52
C LYS A 92 -1.07 14.87 5.11
N ASN A 93 -2.06 13.98 5.02
CA ASN A 93 -3.39 14.30 4.50
C ASN A 93 -4.49 13.75 5.40
N GLU A 94 -5.64 14.43 5.42
CA GLU A 94 -6.77 14.02 6.25
C GLU A 94 -7.50 12.81 5.66
N LYS A 95 -7.58 12.75 4.33
CA LYS A 95 -8.30 11.71 3.61
C LYS A 95 -7.50 11.19 2.44
N VAL A 96 -7.28 9.88 2.40
CA VAL A 96 -6.60 9.22 1.29
C VAL A 96 -7.51 8.16 0.70
N VAL A 97 -7.66 8.22 -0.62
CA VAL A 97 -8.27 7.17 -1.43
C VAL A 97 -7.18 6.62 -2.34
N ALA A 98 -6.89 5.33 -2.23
CA ALA A 98 -5.94 4.64 -3.10
C ALA A 98 -6.69 3.76 -4.10
N VAL A 99 -6.17 3.65 -5.32
CA VAL A 99 -6.69 2.78 -6.38
C VAL A 99 -5.55 1.89 -6.85
N GLU A 100 -5.80 0.58 -6.86
CA GLU A 100 -4.84 -0.41 -7.35
C GLU A 100 -5.57 -1.50 -8.14
N LEU A 101 -4.97 -1.99 -9.22
CA LEU A 101 -5.61 -2.99 -10.08
C LEU A 101 -5.34 -4.41 -9.57
N SER A 102 -4.14 -4.67 -9.03
CA SER A 102 -3.81 -5.96 -8.45
C SER A 102 -4.39 -6.09 -7.04
N LYS A 103 -5.22 -7.12 -6.85
CA LYS A 103 -5.71 -7.51 -5.52
C LYS A 103 -4.57 -7.80 -4.57
N LYS A 104 -3.54 -8.51 -5.01
CA LYS A 104 -2.41 -8.86 -4.15
C LYS A 104 -1.67 -7.63 -3.65
N ARG A 105 -1.35 -6.69 -4.55
CA ARG A 105 -0.68 -5.43 -4.20
C ARG A 105 -1.55 -4.55 -3.29
N ALA A 106 -2.84 -4.47 -3.60
CA ALA A 106 -3.83 -3.78 -2.77
C ALA A 106 -3.87 -4.35 -1.34
N GLU A 107 -3.86 -5.68 -1.20
CA GLU A 107 -3.80 -6.34 0.11
C GLU A 107 -2.48 -6.05 0.83
N ILE A 108 -1.33 -6.11 0.13
CA ILE A 108 -0.02 -5.75 0.70
C ILE A 108 -0.06 -4.32 1.24
N ASN A 109 -0.56 -3.37 0.46
CA ASN A 109 -0.71 -1.97 0.87
C ASN A 109 -1.57 -1.86 2.13
N ALA A 110 -2.73 -2.52 2.12
CA ALA A 110 -3.68 -2.47 3.24
C ALA A 110 -3.08 -3.04 4.54
N TYR A 111 -2.34 -4.15 4.49
CA TYR A 111 -1.69 -4.73 5.66
C TYR A 111 -0.50 -3.90 6.15
N ARG A 112 0.32 -3.38 5.24
CA ARG A 112 1.47 -2.50 5.55
C ARG A 112 1.02 -1.22 6.24
N ASN A 113 -0.06 -0.61 5.75
CA ASN A 113 -0.55 0.68 6.22
C ASN A 113 -1.80 0.52 7.12
N ARG A 114 -2.01 -0.65 7.72
CA ARG A 114 -3.23 -1.02 8.45
C ARG A 114 -3.58 -0.09 9.60
N ASP A 115 -2.58 0.56 10.21
CA ASP A 115 -2.78 1.48 11.33
C ASP A 115 -2.94 2.94 10.88
N LYS A 116 -2.68 3.23 9.61
CA LYS A 116 -2.82 4.58 9.03
C LYS A 116 -4.27 4.88 8.68
N LYS A 117 -4.59 6.18 8.51
CA LYS A 117 -5.92 6.67 8.12
C LYS A 117 -6.18 6.55 6.61
N ILE A 118 -5.95 5.39 6.00
CA ILE A 118 -6.42 5.16 4.62
C ILE A 118 -7.94 5.06 4.67
N TRP A 119 -8.62 6.04 4.07
CA TRP A 119 -10.08 6.11 4.13
C TRP A 119 -10.72 5.04 3.26
N LYS A 120 -10.13 4.74 2.10
CA LYS A 120 -10.59 3.69 1.20
C LYS A 120 -9.52 3.24 0.21
N LEU A 121 -9.42 1.94 -0.04
CA LEU A 121 -8.61 1.38 -1.13
C LEU A 121 -9.55 0.68 -2.11
N TRP A 122 -9.57 1.14 -3.36
CA TRP A 122 -10.37 0.58 -4.44
C TRP A 122 -9.56 -0.37 -5.30
N LEU A 123 -10.18 -1.47 -5.66
CA LEU A 123 -9.66 -2.42 -6.60
C LEU A 123 -10.40 -2.30 -7.94
N GLY A 124 -9.65 -2.02 -9.00
CA GLY A 124 -10.19 -1.78 -10.34
C GLY A 124 -10.52 -0.30 -10.62
N ILE A 125 -10.70 0.02 -11.91
CA ILE A 125 -11.21 1.29 -12.44
C ILE A 125 -12.45 1.00 -13.27
#